data_AF-A0A926GR17-F1
#
_entry.id   AF-A0A926GR17-F1
#
_cell.length_a   1.000
_cell.length_b   1.000
_cell.length_c   1.000
_cell.angle_alpha   90.00
_cell.angle_beta   90.00
_cell.angle_gamma   90.00
#
_symmetry.space_group_name_H-M   'P 1'
#
loop_
_entity.id
_entity.type
_entity.pdbx_description
1 polymer ?
#
loop_
_entity_poly.entity_id
_entity_poly.type
_entity_poly.pdbx_seq_one_letter_code
_entity_poly.pdbx_strand_id
1 'polypeptide(L)'
;MASVWDWIHQQEQTATPEQAEIAERFNEAMEAHNTDNQRCLAILQETRSLAERYGESWWVMMCDHWRMQTMIFETREMDAALDLAVRSAVETRKEKYRAFPQRVCIHEDLIHTYQKKDPVGYETEIRDAIRYMENEVSEGMECRHCIKGLRSGLECDLGNYEKAFSAAMDAAGLADEENSSHYLNASLRDLCGILHAGVRELGEEAYTDILGWSEAADAMLQQEERWGNSKPRPRAEAIMWQAFALLGLQKTEEAQRRYASAVSQEKRTDGLPSEGYFQAAIAYHELSGEPDKAIAVAERQGAVLAGKGENWAEARCAWERCRLRDATGQLREADIEQAMEMTRKFKNPSRALAVLTKGAVSVRESE
;
A
#
# COMPACT_ATOMS: atom_id res chain seq x y z
N MET A 1 22.56 -0.71 -15.40
CA MET A 1 21.56 -0.09 -16.29
C MET A 1 21.30 1.31 -15.78
N ALA A 2 21.01 2.26 -16.66
CA ALA A 2 20.63 3.61 -16.26
C ALA A 2 19.21 3.56 -15.64
N SER A 3 18.98 4.29 -14.56
CA SER A 3 17.67 4.42 -13.90
C SER A 3 16.63 5.06 -14.84
N VAL A 4 15.34 5.02 -14.48
CA VAL A 4 14.31 5.77 -15.22
C VAL A 4 14.63 7.26 -15.25
N TRP A 5 15.20 7.79 -14.19
CA TRP A 5 15.61 9.19 -14.08
C TRP A 5 16.79 9.49 -14.99
N ASP A 6 17.75 8.57 -15.12
CA ASP A 6 18.82 8.71 -16.10
C ASP A 6 18.28 8.71 -17.54
N TRP A 7 17.25 7.90 -17.83
CA TRP A 7 16.57 7.95 -19.13
C TRP A 7 15.89 9.31 -19.34
N ILE A 8 15.13 9.81 -18.35
CA ILE A 8 14.49 11.14 -18.43
C ILE A 8 15.54 12.23 -18.67
N HIS A 9 16.62 12.26 -17.88
CA HIS A 9 17.70 13.23 -18.04
C HIS A 9 18.41 13.11 -19.39
N GLN A 10 18.59 11.88 -19.89
CA GLN A 10 19.15 11.67 -21.23
C GLN A 10 18.20 12.20 -22.31
N GLN A 11 16.88 11.98 -22.15
CA GLN A 11 15.88 12.57 -23.04
C GLN A 11 15.98 14.09 -23.00
N GLU A 12 16.01 14.72 -21.83
CA GLU A 12 16.14 16.18 -21.69
C GLU A 12 17.38 16.75 -22.39
N GLN A 13 18.51 16.06 -22.35
CA GLN A 13 19.76 16.50 -22.99
C GLN A 13 19.75 16.37 -24.52
N THR A 14 18.97 15.44 -25.05
CA THR A 14 18.94 15.11 -26.49
C THR A 14 17.58 15.41 -27.14
N ALA A 15 16.69 16.06 -26.39
CA ALA A 15 15.30 16.28 -26.75
C ALA A 15 15.18 17.18 -27.99
N THR A 16 14.29 16.75 -28.89
CA THR A 16 13.63 17.68 -29.82
C THR A 16 12.81 18.72 -29.04
N PRO A 17 12.48 19.89 -29.62
CA PRO A 17 11.61 20.87 -28.97
C PRO A 17 10.29 20.26 -28.46
N GLU A 18 9.71 19.34 -29.21
CA GLU A 18 8.49 18.60 -28.86
C GLU A 18 8.69 17.71 -27.62
N GLN A 19 9.81 16.98 -27.54
CA GLN A 19 10.16 16.15 -26.38
C GLN A 19 10.47 16.98 -25.14
N ALA A 20 11.08 18.15 -25.32
CA ALA A 20 11.37 19.08 -24.22
C ALA A 20 10.07 19.63 -23.60
N GLU A 21 9.06 19.97 -24.43
CA GLU A 21 7.74 20.40 -23.96
C GLU A 21 7.04 19.31 -23.14
N ILE A 22 7.12 18.04 -23.59
CA ILE A 22 6.56 16.92 -22.84
C ILE A 22 7.27 16.75 -21.49
N ALA A 23 8.61 16.78 -21.48
CA ALA A 23 9.41 16.61 -20.28
C ALA A 23 9.14 17.73 -19.25
N GLU A 24 9.05 18.99 -19.69
CA GLU A 24 8.73 20.13 -18.83
C GLU A 24 7.37 19.95 -18.14
N ARG A 25 6.33 19.61 -18.90
CA ARG A 25 4.99 19.36 -18.33
C ARG A 25 4.96 18.12 -17.43
N PHE A 26 5.73 17.10 -17.76
CA PHE A 26 5.85 15.93 -16.90
C PHE A 26 6.51 16.28 -15.55
N ASN A 27 7.55 17.10 -15.56
CA ASN A 27 8.19 17.60 -14.34
C ASN A 27 7.22 18.45 -13.51
N GLU A 28 6.42 19.31 -14.14
CA GLU A 28 5.34 20.06 -13.46
C GLU A 28 4.34 19.11 -12.77
N ALA A 29 3.98 18.00 -13.44
CA ALA A 29 3.12 17.00 -12.83
C ALA A 29 3.76 16.31 -11.61
N MET A 30 5.07 16.04 -11.66
CA MET A 30 5.80 15.43 -10.54
C MET A 30 5.91 16.38 -9.33
N GLU A 31 6.06 17.68 -9.56
CA GLU A 31 5.97 18.68 -8.50
C GLU A 31 4.56 18.70 -7.87
N ALA A 32 3.52 18.66 -8.71
CA ALA A 32 2.13 18.61 -8.25
C ALA A 32 1.81 17.30 -7.50
N HIS A 33 2.43 16.17 -7.83
CA HIS A 33 2.19 14.88 -7.18
C HIS A 33 2.40 14.90 -5.66
N ASN A 34 3.23 15.81 -5.15
CA ASN A 34 3.50 15.93 -3.73
C ASN A 34 2.57 16.91 -2.98
N THR A 35 1.77 17.70 -3.71
CA THR A 35 1.01 18.84 -3.14
C THR A 35 -0.45 18.87 -3.56
N ASP A 36 -0.75 18.54 -4.81
CA ASP A 36 -2.08 18.53 -5.41
C ASP A 36 -2.21 17.38 -6.41
N ASN A 37 -2.70 16.25 -5.91
CA ASN A 37 -2.88 15.03 -6.70
C ASN A 37 -3.90 15.18 -7.84
N GLN A 38 -4.90 16.06 -7.70
CA GLN A 38 -5.89 16.29 -8.76
C GLN A 38 -5.30 17.12 -9.89
N ARG A 39 -4.51 18.16 -9.55
CA ARG A 39 -3.71 18.89 -10.54
C ARG A 39 -2.69 17.98 -11.23
N CYS A 40 -2.01 17.11 -10.49
CA CYS A 40 -1.09 16.12 -11.05
C CYS A 40 -1.79 15.26 -12.13
N LEU A 41 -2.97 14.69 -11.80
CA LEU A 41 -3.75 13.88 -12.74
C LEU A 41 -4.17 14.66 -14.00
N ALA A 42 -4.57 15.92 -13.83
CA ALA A 42 -4.94 16.79 -14.94
C ALA A 42 -3.74 17.06 -15.88
N ILE A 43 -2.59 17.45 -15.32
CA ILE A 43 -1.37 17.71 -16.10
C ILE A 43 -0.93 16.43 -16.82
N LEU A 44 -0.89 15.28 -16.15
CA LEU A 44 -0.51 14.02 -16.80
C LEU A 44 -1.44 13.63 -17.94
N GLN A 45 -2.74 13.90 -17.85
CA GLN A 45 -3.69 13.65 -18.93
C GLN A 45 -3.45 14.58 -20.14
N GLU A 46 -3.12 15.85 -19.90
CA GLU A 46 -2.74 16.79 -20.96
C GLU A 46 -1.43 16.38 -21.62
N THR A 47 -0.39 16.08 -20.83
CA THR A 47 0.93 15.63 -21.29
C THR A 47 0.85 14.34 -22.09
N ARG A 48 0.02 13.38 -21.66
CA ARG A 48 -0.28 12.16 -22.41
C ARG A 48 -0.85 12.48 -23.79
N SER A 49 -1.82 13.39 -23.85
CA SER A 49 -2.48 13.78 -25.11
C SER A 49 -1.51 14.52 -26.04
N LEU A 50 -0.59 15.31 -25.48
CA LEU A 50 0.51 15.94 -26.20
C LEU A 50 1.46 14.90 -26.80
N ALA A 51 1.90 13.93 -26.00
CA ALA A 51 2.77 12.83 -26.42
C ALA A 51 2.14 12.00 -27.54
N GLU A 52 0.84 11.73 -27.49
CA GLU A 52 0.11 11.05 -28.58
C GLU A 52 0.17 11.85 -29.89
N ARG A 53 -0.01 13.19 -29.84
CA ARG A 53 0.06 14.04 -31.03
C ARG A 53 1.46 14.07 -31.65
N TYR A 54 2.51 14.01 -30.83
CA TYR A 54 3.90 13.99 -31.28
C TYR A 54 4.40 12.58 -31.65
N GLY A 55 3.60 11.54 -31.43
CA GLY A 55 4.01 10.14 -31.73
C GLY A 55 4.95 9.54 -30.68
N GLU A 56 5.08 10.18 -29.52
CA GLU A 56 6.00 9.83 -28.45
C GLU A 56 5.44 8.72 -27.55
N SER A 57 5.43 7.48 -28.08
CA SER A 57 4.76 6.33 -27.45
C SER A 57 5.25 6.01 -26.04
N TRP A 58 6.53 6.22 -25.73
CA TRP A 58 7.08 5.95 -24.39
C TRP A 58 6.59 6.98 -23.37
N TRP A 59 6.50 8.25 -23.77
CA TRP A 59 5.92 9.30 -22.92
C TRP A 59 4.44 9.08 -22.64
N VAL A 60 3.68 8.51 -23.59
CA VAL A 60 2.29 8.10 -23.33
C VAL A 60 2.23 7.07 -22.19
N MET A 61 3.07 6.02 -22.25
CA MET A 61 3.10 4.99 -21.20
C MET A 61 3.65 5.51 -19.86
N MET A 62 4.64 6.40 -19.90
CA MET A 62 5.15 7.10 -18.72
C MET A 62 4.02 7.88 -18.02
N CYS A 63 3.25 8.66 -18.77
CA CYS A 63 2.12 9.40 -18.21
C CYS A 63 1.04 8.45 -17.64
N ASP A 64 0.73 7.36 -18.35
CA ASP A 64 -0.26 6.39 -17.88
C ASP A 64 0.19 5.68 -16.59
N HIS A 65 1.48 5.32 -16.47
CA HIS A 65 2.07 4.77 -15.24
C HIS A 65 1.88 5.71 -14.04
N TRP A 66 2.30 6.97 -14.16
CA TRP A 66 2.21 7.91 -13.04
C TRP A 66 0.78 8.33 -12.69
N ARG A 67 -0.14 8.29 -13.66
CA ARG A 67 -1.57 8.43 -13.39
C ARG A 67 -2.09 7.27 -12.57
N MET A 68 -1.70 6.04 -12.90
CA MET A 68 -2.07 4.87 -12.10
C MET A 68 -1.51 4.97 -10.69
N GLN A 69 -0.22 5.26 -10.52
CA GLN A 69 0.39 5.46 -9.20
C GLN A 69 -0.38 6.50 -8.36
N THR A 70 -0.72 7.64 -8.96
CA THR A 70 -1.50 8.69 -8.28
C THR A 70 -2.91 8.21 -7.93
N MET A 71 -3.61 7.54 -8.85
CA MET A 71 -4.95 6.99 -8.59
C MET A 71 -4.94 5.89 -7.54
N ILE A 72 -3.93 5.03 -7.51
CA ILE A 72 -3.83 3.87 -6.62
C ILE A 72 -3.47 4.30 -5.19
N PHE A 73 -2.48 5.18 -5.03
CA PHE A 73 -1.88 5.46 -3.72
C PHE A 73 -2.31 6.79 -3.10
N GLU A 74 -2.78 7.72 -3.91
CA GLU A 74 -3.08 9.07 -3.45
C GLU A 74 -4.58 9.37 -3.45
N THR A 75 -5.25 9.24 -4.59
CA THR A 75 -6.68 9.59 -4.70
C THR A 75 -7.62 8.42 -4.41
N ARG A 76 -7.09 7.19 -4.52
CA ARG A 76 -7.81 5.92 -4.38
C ARG A 76 -8.99 5.85 -5.33
N GLU A 77 -8.75 6.12 -6.61
CA GLU A 77 -9.74 6.02 -7.70
C GLU A 77 -9.63 4.66 -8.39
N MET A 78 -9.97 3.58 -7.66
CA MET A 78 -9.57 2.22 -8.03
C MET A 78 -10.23 1.67 -9.31
N ASP A 79 -11.44 2.11 -9.64
CA ASP A 79 -12.11 1.68 -10.88
C ASP A 79 -11.39 2.26 -12.11
N ALA A 80 -11.11 3.57 -12.09
CA ALA A 80 -10.36 4.24 -13.15
C ALA A 80 -8.92 3.70 -13.26
N ALA A 81 -8.28 3.42 -12.12
CA ALA A 81 -6.96 2.79 -12.08
C ALA A 81 -6.95 1.41 -12.72
N LEU A 82 -7.91 0.55 -12.40
CA LEU A 82 -8.00 -0.80 -12.98
C LEU A 82 -8.18 -0.75 -14.50
N ASP A 83 -9.11 0.08 -14.99
CA ASP A 83 -9.37 0.22 -16.43
C ASP A 83 -8.13 0.71 -17.20
N LEU A 84 -7.34 1.58 -16.59
CA LEU A 84 -6.08 2.03 -17.17
C LEU A 84 -5.01 0.92 -17.10
N ALA A 85 -4.85 0.25 -15.96
CA ALA A 85 -3.84 -0.78 -15.73
C ALA A 85 -3.99 -1.98 -16.67
N VAL A 86 -5.21 -2.47 -16.87
CA VAL A 86 -5.47 -3.59 -17.80
C VAL A 86 -5.06 -3.20 -19.23
N ARG A 87 -5.43 -2.00 -19.69
CA ARG A 87 -5.09 -1.54 -21.05
C ARG A 87 -3.58 -1.31 -21.22
N SER A 88 -2.95 -0.64 -20.26
CA SER A 88 -1.52 -0.35 -20.28
C SER A 88 -0.70 -1.63 -20.24
N ALA A 89 -1.04 -2.61 -19.38
CA ALA A 89 -0.32 -3.88 -19.28
C ALA A 89 -0.43 -4.76 -20.53
N VAL A 90 -1.49 -4.58 -21.34
CA VAL A 90 -1.60 -5.23 -22.66
C VAL A 90 -0.78 -4.47 -23.71
N GLU A 91 -0.86 -3.13 -23.72
CA GLU A 91 -0.15 -2.27 -24.67
C GLU A 91 1.37 -2.42 -24.57
N THR A 92 1.91 -2.47 -23.35
CA THR A 92 3.34 -2.57 -23.06
C THR A 92 3.98 -3.88 -23.53
N ARG A 93 3.19 -4.90 -23.89
CA ARG A 93 3.70 -6.16 -24.44
C ARG A 93 4.12 -6.06 -25.91
N LYS A 94 3.79 -4.96 -26.59
CA LYS A 94 4.18 -4.76 -28.00
C LYS A 94 5.68 -4.49 -28.13
N GLU A 95 6.28 -4.94 -29.23
CA GLU A 95 7.74 -4.84 -29.47
C GLU A 95 8.29 -3.40 -29.32
N LYS A 96 7.51 -2.38 -29.71
CA LYS A 96 7.90 -0.96 -29.58
C LYS A 96 8.20 -0.52 -28.13
N TYR A 97 7.76 -1.27 -27.13
CA TYR A 97 8.01 -1.01 -25.71
C TYR A 97 9.06 -1.93 -25.10
N ARG A 98 9.67 -2.85 -25.85
CA ARG A 98 10.58 -3.85 -25.28
C ARG A 98 11.73 -3.23 -24.48
N ALA A 99 12.23 -2.08 -24.95
CA ALA A 99 13.30 -1.32 -24.31
C ALA A 99 12.81 -0.20 -23.36
N PHE A 100 11.49 -0.03 -23.18
CA PHE A 100 10.94 0.96 -22.25
C PHE A 100 11.18 0.50 -20.80
N PRO A 101 11.96 1.24 -19.98
CA PRO A 101 12.38 0.77 -18.66
C PRO A 101 11.21 0.48 -17.71
N GLN A 102 10.17 1.33 -17.73
CA GLN A 102 9.03 1.21 -16.82
C GLN A 102 7.91 0.28 -17.32
N ARG A 103 8.12 -0.48 -18.41
CA ARG A 103 7.10 -1.45 -18.86
C ARG A 103 6.77 -2.48 -17.78
N VAL A 104 7.76 -2.81 -16.93
CA VAL A 104 7.60 -3.75 -15.81
C VAL A 104 6.79 -3.10 -14.68
N CYS A 105 7.02 -1.82 -14.38
CA CYS A 105 6.26 -1.05 -13.37
C CYS A 105 4.75 -1.01 -13.69
N ILE A 106 4.38 -1.04 -14.97
CA ILE A 106 2.97 -1.12 -15.37
C ILE A 106 2.30 -2.44 -14.94
N HIS A 107 3.07 -3.53 -14.83
CA HIS A 107 2.55 -4.78 -14.27
C HIS A 107 2.42 -4.73 -12.75
N GLU A 108 3.30 -4.00 -12.06
CA GLU A 108 3.15 -3.69 -10.64
C GLU A 108 1.87 -2.88 -10.38
N ASP A 109 1.58 -1.86 -11.18
CA ASP A 109 0.31 -1.11 -11.09
C ASP A 109 -0.91 -2.03 -11.21
N LEU A 110 -0.89 -2.93 -12.19
CA LEU A 110 -1.95 -3.92 -12.38
C LEU A 110 -2.10 -4.82 -11.15
N ILE A 111 -0.99 -5.31 -10.59
CA ILE A 111 -1.05 -6.16 -9.39
C ILE A 111 -1.62 -5.38 -8.21
N HIS A 112 -1.19 -4.14 -7.97
CA HIS A 112 -1.73 -3.32 -6.89
C HIS A 112 -3.24 -3.07 -7.06
N THR A 113 -3.71 -2.82 -8.28
CA THR A 113 -5.16 -2.68 -8.53
C THR A 113 -5.91 -3.97 -8.24
N TYR A 114 -5.39 -5.12 -8.62
CA TYR A 114 -6.00 -6.41 -8.30
C TYR A 114 -6.00 -6.69 -6.79
N GLN A 115 -4.89 -6.44 -6.09
CA GLN A 115 -4.79 -6.64 -4.64
C GLN A 115 -5.75 -5.75 -3.85
N LYS A 116 -5.87 -4.46 -4.21
CA LYS A 116 -6.79 -3.54 -3.53
C LYS A 116 -8.26 -3.84 -3.81
N LYS A 117 -8.59 -4.48 -4.94
CA LYS A 117 -9.97 -4.79 -5.31
C LYS A 117 -10.42 -6.17 -4.87
N ASP A 118 -9.68 -7.22 -5.19
CA ASP A 118 -10.08 -8.61 -4.91
C ASP A 118 -8.86 -9.54 -5.01
N PRO A 119 -7.98 -9.57 -3.99
CA PRO A 119 -6.76 -10.35 -4.03
C PRO A 119 -7.04 -11.85 -4.12
N VAL A 120 -8.18 -12.29 -3.57
CA VAL A 120 -8.62 -13.69 -3.60
C VAL A 120 -9.12 -14.09 -5.00
N GLY A 121 -9.90 -13.22 -5.64
CA GLY A 121 -10.48 -13.44 -6.95
C GLY A 121 -9.51 -13.26 -8.12
N TYR A 122 -8.47 -12.46 -7.93
CA TYR A 122 -7.39 -12.23 -8.91
C TYR A 122 -6.09 -12.95 -8.55
N GLU A 123 -6.08 -13.88 -7.59
CA GLU A 123 -4.85 -14.50 -7.12
C GLU A 123 -4.02 -15.10 -8.27
N THR A 124 -4.65 -15.78 -9.22
CA THR A 124 -3.93 -16.42 -10.33
C THR A 124 -3.28 -15.36 -11.21
N GLU A 125 -4.05 -14.33 -11.59
CA GLU A 125 -3.59 -13.22 -12.41
C GLU A 125 -2.47 -12.43 -11.74
N ILE A 126 -2.56 -12.21 -10.42
CA ILE A 126 -1.50 -11.57 -9.63
C ILE A 126 -0.23 -12.42 -9.66
N ARG A 127 -0.32 -13.72 -9.35
CA ARG A 127 0.85 -14.62 -9.33
C ARG A 127 1.51 -14.73 -10.70
N ASP A 128 0.73 -14.76 -11.77
CA ASP A 128 1.26 -14.80 -13.13
C ASP A 128 1.91 -13.48 -13.54
N ALA A 129 1.36 -12.33 -13.12
CA ALA A 129 1.98 -11.03 -13.33
C ALA A 129 3.29 -10.88 -12.54
N ILE A 130 3.34 -11.34 -11.29
CA ILE A 130 4.57 -11.40 -10.48
C ILE A 130 5.63 -12.25 -11.18
N ARG A 131 5.25 -13.45 -11.64
CA ARG A 131 6.16 -14.35 -12.37
C ARG A 131 6.66 -13.73 -13.68
N TYR A 132 5.79 -13.01 -14.39
CA TYR A 132 6.19 -12.26 -15.57
C TYR A 132 7.26 -11.22 -15.20
N MET A 133 7.01 -10.37 -14.19
CA MET A 133 7.99 -9.38 -13.75
C MET A 133 9.32 -10.01 -13.37
N GLU A 134 9.33 -11.13 -12.66
CA GLU A 134 10.55 -11.87 -12.28
C GLU A 134 11.38 -12.33 -13.47
N ASN A 135 10.74 -12.69 -14.59
CA ASN A 135 11.45 -13.10 -15.80
C ASN A 135 12.02 -11.90 -16.57
N GLU A 136 11.46 -10.70 -16.37
CA GLU A 136 11.85 -9.50 -17.11
C GLU A 136 12.83 -8.60 -16.34
N VAL A 137 12.84 -8.70 -15.01
CA VAL A 137 13.69 -7.88 -14.12
C VAL A 137 15.05 -8.54 -13.95
N SER A 138 16.10 -7.82 -14.34
CA SER A 138 17.48 -8.28 -14.16
C SER A 138 18.06 -7.86 -12.80
N GLU A 139 19.22 -8.43 -12.47
CA GLU A 139 20.07 -7.93 -11.39
C GLU A 139 20.39 -6.43 -11.60
N GLY A 140 20.29 -5.65 -10.52
CA GLY A 140 20.50 -4.19 -10.52
C GLY A 140 19.30 -3.33 -10.93
N MET A 141 18.13 -3.90 -11.23
CA MET A 141 16.89 -3.13 -11.41
C MET A 141 16.16 -2.95 -10.07
N GLU A 142 15.72 -1.72 -9.78
CA GLU A 142 14.97 -1.40 -8.55
C GLU A 142 13.66 -2.18 -8.41
N CYS A 143 13.03 -2.56 -9.53
CA CYS A 143 11.80 -3.36 -9.54
C CYS A 143 11.91 -4.69 -8.78
N ARG A 144 13.12 -5.16 -8.45
CA ARG A 144 13.32 -6.32 -7.56
C ARG A 144 12.71 -6.10 -6.17
N HIS A 145 12.80 -4.88 -5.65
CA HIS A 145 12.20 -4.50 -4.36
C HIS A 145 10.67 -4.55 -4.45
N CYS A 146 10.11 -3.97 -5.52
CA CYS A 146 8.67 -4.00 -5.78
C CYS A 146 8.12 -5.43 -5.82
N ILE A 147 8.77 -6.34 -6.58
CA ILE A 147 8.36 -7.75 -6.66
C ILE A 147 8.28 -8.41 -5.27
N LYS A 148 9.26 -8.13 -4.40
CA LYS A 148 9.28 -8.68 -3.04
C LYS A 148 8.12 -8.14 -2.19
N GLY A 149 7.87 -6.83 -2.25
CA GLY A 149 6.72 -6.20 -1.59
C GLY A 149 5.36 -6.71 -2.11
N LEU A 150 5.23 -6.93 -3.42
CA LEU A 150 4.00 -7.49 -4.02
C LEU A 150 3.73 -8.91 -3.51
N ARG A 151 4.78 -9.73 -3.34
CA ARG A 151 4.67 -11.08 -2.78
C ARG A 151 4.27 -11.06 -1.31
N SER A 152 4.94 -10.26 -0.48
CA SER A 152 4.58 -10.16 0.95
C SER A 152 3.14 -9.66 1.11
N GLY A 153 2.76 -8.62 0.37
CA GLY A 153 1.40 -8.08 0.36
C GLY A 153 0.35 -9.11 -0.04
N LEU A 154 0.56 -9.85 -1.14
CA LEU A 154 -0.37 -10.89 -1.58
C LEU A 154 -0.55 -11.97 -0.51
N GLU A 155 0.55 -12.51 0.03
CA GLU A 155 0.44 -13.58 1.02
C GLU A 155 -0.22 -13.08 2.31
N CYS A 156 0.00 -11.80 2.68
CA CYS A 156 -0.69 -11.18 3.80
C CYS A 156 -2.20 -11.08 3.55
N ASP A 157 -2.60 -10.58 2.38
CA ASP A 157 -4.01 -10.46 1.99
C ASP A 157 -4.70 -11.82 1.86
N LEU A 158 -3.97 -12.90 1.54
CA LEU A 158 -4.51 -14.26 1.53
C LEU A 158 -4.53 -14.93 2.92
N GLY A 159 -4.07 -14.24 3.97
CA GLY A 159 -3.98 -14.78 5.33
C GLY A 159 -2.89 -15.84 5.50
N ASN A 160 -1.91 -15.90 4.60
CA ASN A 160 -0.76 -16.80 4.63
C ASN A 160 0.43 -16.13 5.34
N TYR A 161 0.21 -15.74 6.61
CA TYR A 161 1.13 -14.85 7.33
C TYR A 161 2.57 -15.36 7.45
N GLU A 162 2.81 -16.66 7.57
CA GLU A 162 4.17 -17.22 7.57
C GLU A 162 4.91 -16.95 6.25
N LYS A 163 4.22 -17.12 5.11
CA LYS A 163 4.79 -16.83 3.78
C LYS A 163 4.97 -15.33 3.58
N ALA A 164 4.02 -14.53 4.04
CA ALA A 164 4.10 -13.08 4.01
C ALA A 164 5.32 -12.59 4.79
N PHE A 165 5.53 -13.14 5.99
CA PHE A 165 6.65 -12.81 6.86
C PHE A 165 7.99 -13.17 6.21
N SER A 166 8.12 -14.39 5.69
CA SER A 166 9.33 -14.81 4.95
C SER A 166 9.61 -13.90 3.76
N ALA A 167 8.59 -13.53 2.98
CA ALA A 167 8.75 -12.64 1.83
C ALA A 167 9.12 -11.21 2.23
N ALA A 168 8.58 -10.70 3.35
CA ALA A 168 8.91 -9.38 3.87
C ALA A 168 10.33 -9.33 4.47
N MET A 169 10.77 -10.39 5.13
CA MET A 169 12.16 -10.54 5.59
C MET A 169 13.16 -10.56 4.42
N ASP A 170 12.84 -11.32 3.36
CA ASP A 170 13.61 -11.30 2.11
C ASP A 170 13.68 -9.89 1.51
N ALA A 171 12.57 -9.14 1.53
CA ALA A 171 12.50 -7.77 1.01
C ALA A 171 13.39 -6.83 1.84
N ALA A 172 13.30 -6.90 3.16
CA ALA A 172 14.11 -6.12 4.09
C ALA A 172 15.60 -6.44 3.93
N GLY A 173 15.97 -7.72 3.82
CA GLY A 173 17.35 -8.14 3.61
C GLY A 173 17.93 -7.58 2.31
N LEU A 174 17.20 -7.67 1.20
CA LEU A 174 17.62 -7.09 -0.08
C LEU A 174 17.79 -5.56 0.00
N ALA A 175 16.85 -4.87 0.64
CA ALA A 175 16.89 -3.43 0.80
C ALA A 175 18.05 -2.96 1.69
N ASP A 176 18.38 -3.71 2.74
CA ASP A 176 19.53 -3.44 3.61
C ASP A 176 20.86 -3.68 2.88
N GLU A 177 20.98 -4.82 2.17
CA GLU A 177 22.16 -5.15 1.35
C GLU A 177 22.47 -4.08 0.29
N GLU A 178 21.44 -3.51 -0.33
CA GLU A 178 21.56 -2.47 -1.35
C GLU A 178 21.51 -1.03 -0.77
N ASN A 179 21.43 -0.89 0.55
CA ASN A 179 21.33 0.39 1.27
C ASN A 179 20.20 1.29 0.75
N SER A 180 19.03 0.70 0.46
CA SER A 180 17.85 1.42 0.00
C SER A 180 16.89 1.72 1.15
N SER A 181 17.05 2.91 1.75
CA SER A 181 16.24 3.34 2.90
C SER A 181 14.74 3.29 2.61
N HIS A 182 14.35 3.68 1.39
CA HIS A 182 12.95 3.75 0.96
C HIS A 182 12.27 2.36 1.04
N TYR A 183 12.90 1.33 0.47
CA TYR A 183 12.34 -0.02 0.48
C TYR A 183 12.51 -0.72 1.84
N LEU A 184 13.59 -0.41 2.56
CA LEU A 184 13.84 -0.98 3.88
C LEU A 184 12.78 -0.50 4.88
N ASN A 185 12.52 0.81 4.96
CA ASN A 185 11.50 1.31 5.88
C ASN A 185 10.09 0.79 5.55
N ALA A 186 9.77 0.60 4.27
CA ALA A 186 8.50 -0.01 3.86
C ALA A 186 8.40 -1.47 4.36
N SER A 187 9.44 -2.27 4.10
CA SER A 187 9.48 -3.69 4.50
C SER A 187 9.40 -3.86 6.03
N LEU A 188 10.06 -2.99 6.80
CA LEU A 188 10.01 -3.00 8.26
C LEU A 188 8.61 -2.70 8.82
N ARG A 189 7.87 -1.78 8.18
CA ARG A 189 6.46 -1.53 8.55
C ARG A 189 5.55 -2.71 8.18
N ASP A 190 5.75 -3.32 7.01
CA ASP A 190 5.01 -4.52 6.60
C ASP A 190 5.24 -5.66 7.59
N LEU A 191 6.48 -5.87 8.05
CA LEU A 191 6.80 -6.88 9.08
C LEU A 191 6.02 -6.65 10.38
N CYS A 192 5.86 -5.39 10.82
CA CYS A 192 5.06 -5.05 12.00
C CYS A 192 3.59 -5.50 11.83
N GLY A 193 2.98 -5.14 10.69
CA GLY A 193 1.60 -5.50 10.39
C GLY A 193 1.38 -7.01 10.22
N ILE A 194 2.30 -7.69 9.51
CA ILE A 194 2.25 -9.13 9.28
C ILE A 194 2.39 -9.91 10.60
N LEU A 195 3.34 -9.53 11.45
CA LEU A 195 3.57 -10.21 12.72
C LEU A 195 2.37 -10.04 13.65
N HIS A 196 1.78 -8.84 13.71
CA HIS A 196 0.54 -8.60 14.45
C HIS A 196 -0.62 -9.44 13.91
N ALA A 197 -0.84 -9.46 12.59
CA ALA A 197 -1.95 -10.18 11.98
C ALA A 197 -1.80 -11.72 12.06
N GLY A 198 -0.56 -12.22 12.10
CA GLY A 198 -0.26 -13.64 12.05
C GLY A 198 -0.37 -14.40 13.37
N VAL A 199 -0.41 -13.70 14.50
CA VAL A 199 -0.29 -14.31 15.83
C VAL A 199 -1.50 -13.96 16.68
N ARG A 200 -2.10 -14.99 17.31
CA ARG A 200 -3.27 -14.81 18.20
C ARG A 200 -2.91 -14.12 19.52
N GLU A 201 -1.74 -14.44 20.08
CA GLU A 201 -1.21 -13.88 21.32
C GLU A 201 0.28 -13.55 21.12
N LEU A 202 0.62 -12.26 21.12
CA LEU A 202 2.01 -11.82 20.99
C LEU A 202 2.76 -11.98 22.31
N GLY A 203 3.91 -12.64 22.26
CA GLY A 203 4.86 -12.70 23.36
C GLY A 203 5.76 -11.46 23.42
N GLU A 204 6.55 -11.35 24.49
CA GLU A 204 7.50 -10.25 24.70
C GLU A 204 8.52 -10.10 23.55
N GLU A 205 8.98 -11.21 22.97
CA GLU A 205 9.89 -11.24 21.81
C GLU A 205 9.25 -10.56 20.59
N ALA A 206 7.99 -10.89 20.28
CA ALA A 206 7.30 -10.31 19.14
C ALA A 206 7.08 -8.79 19.31
N TYR A 207 6.77 -8.32 20.52
CA TYR A 207 6.70 -6.88 20.78
C TYR A 207 8.07 -6.20 20.68
N THR A 208 9.14 -6.88 21.08
CA THR A 208 10.51 -6.37 20.94
C THR A 208 10.88 -6.22 19.47
N ASP A 209 10.53 -7.19 18.63
CA ASP A 209 10.76 -7.14 17.17
C ASP A 209 9.98 -5.99 16.51
N ILE A 210 8.68 -5.86 16.81
CA ILE A 210 7.85 -4.75 16.29
C ILE A 210 8.44 -3.40 16.71
N LEU A 211 8.88 -3.26 17.97
CA LEU A 211 9.50 -2.03 18.44
C LEU A 211 10.79 -1.72 17.66
N GLY A 212 11.68 -2.70 17.52
CA GLY A 212 12.95 -2.53 16.81
C GLY A 212 12.76 -2.14 15.34
N TRP A 213 11.87 -2.84 14.62
CA TRP A 213 11.58 -2.53 13.22
C TRP A 213 10.92 -1.15 13.05
N SER A 214 9.96 -0.81 13.92
CA SER A 214 9.25 0.47 13.83
C SER A 214 10.10 1.67 14.26
N GLU A 215 11.07 1.51 15.17
CA GLU A 215 12.07 2.53 15.49
C GLU A 215 13.06 2.76 14.35
N ALA A 216 13.53 1.67 13.72
CA ALA A 216 14.40 1.76 12.55
C ALA A 216 13.69 2.45 11.36
N ALA A 217 12.44 2.11 11.09
CA ALA A 217 11.64 2.76 10.06
C ALA A 217 11.41 4.25 10.33
N ASP A 218 11.04 4.64 11.57
CA ASP A 218 10.87 6.06 11.95
C ASP A 218 12.17 6.85 11.80
N ALA A 219 13.33 6.28 12.17
CA ALA A 219 14.62 6.92 12.02
C ALA A 219 14.96 7.22 10.55
N MET A 220 14.71 6.27 9.64
CA MET A 220 14.91 6.45 8.20
C MET A 220 13.98 7.53 7.64
N LEU A 221 12.69 7.47 7.98
CA LEU A 221 11.70 8.45 7.52
C LEU A 221 11.99 9.85 8.04
N GLN A 222 12.45 9.98 9.29
CA GLN A 222 12.89 11.26 9.85
C GLN A 222 14.08 11.83 9.06
N GLN A 223 15.00 10.98 8.61
CA GLN A 223 16.14 11.40 7.79
C GLN A 223 15.67 11.87 6.40
N GLU A 224 14.77 11.13 5.76
CA GLU A 224 14.21 11.50 4.45
C GLU A 224 13.37 12.80 4.52
N GLU A 225 12.60 13.01 5.59
CA GLU A 225 11.85 14.25 5.84
C GLU A 225 12.80 15.47 5.90
N ARG A 226 13.98 15.34 6.52
CA ARG A 226 14.98 16.44 6.59
C ARG A 226 15.53 16.83 5.23
N TRP A 227 15.47 15.92 4.26
CA TRP A 227 15.89 16.17 2.88
C TRP A 227 14.76 16.63 1.97
N GLY A 228 13.54 16.75 2.50
CA GLY A 228 12.35 17.16 1.73
C GLY A 228 11.80 16.06 0.82
N ASN A 229 12.25 14.81 0.99
CA ASN A 229 11.97 13.71 0.08
C ASN A 229 10.85 12.77 0.55
N SER A 230 10.33 12.93 1.77
CA SER A 230 9.35 12.01 2.33
C SER A 230 8.01 12.68 2.63
N LYS A 231 6.93 11.99 2.28
CA LYS A 231 5.59 12.34 2.75
C LYS A 231 5.52 12.02 4.25
N PRO A 232 4.96 12.87 5.11
CA PRO A 232 4.93 12.63 6.56
C PRO A 232 4.07 11.43 7.02
N ARG A 233 3.31 10.82 6.10
CA ARG A 233 2.33 9.74 6.38
C ARG A 233 2.95 8.46 6.93
N PRO A 234 3.96 7.84 6.27
CA PRO A 234 4.45 6.54 6.69
C PRO A 234 5.16 6.59 8.06
N ARG A 235 5.57 7.79 8.48
CA ARG A 235 6.16 8.03 9.80
C ARG A 235 5.13 7.96 10.92
N ALA A 236 3.89 8.44 10.69
CA ALA A 236 2.81 8.32 11.67
C ALA A 236 2.50 6.85 11.97
N GLU A 237 2.51 6.01 10.94
CA GLU A 237 2.34 4.56 11.07
C GLU A 237 3.46 3.92 11.90
N ALA A 238 4.72 4.20 11.57
CA ALA A 238 5.86 3.67 12.32
C ALA A 238 5.78 4.04 13.82
N ILE A 239 5.47 5.30 14.14
CA ILE A 239 5.33 5.75 15.53
C ILE A 239 4.12 5.08 16.22
N MET A 240 3.03 4.81 15.49
CA MET A 240 1.87 4.10 16.06
C MET A 240 2.22 2.64 16.39
N TRP A 241 2.99 1.95 15.55
CA TRP A 241 3.53 0.62 15.87
C TRP A 241 4.46 0.63 17.09
N GLN A 242 5.30 1.67 17.26
CA GLN A 242 6.08 1.84 18.50
C GLN A 242 5.17 1.95 19.73
N ALA A 243 4.09 2.73 19.64
CA ALA A 243 3.14 2.88 20.74
C ALA A 243 2.49 1.55 21.13
N PHE A 244 2.04 0.78 20.14
CA PHE A 244 1.50 -0.56 20.33
C PHE A 244 2.51 -1.50 21.01
N ALA A 245 3.72 -1.58 20.47
CA ALA A 245 4.76 -2.47 20.99
C ALA A 245 5.20 -2.11 22.42
N LEU A 246 5.39 -0.81 22.71
CA LEU A 246 5.72 -0.34 24.05
C LEU A 246 4.64 -0.68 25.07
N LEU A 247 3.37 -0.63 24.68
CA LEU A 247 2.27 -1.02 25.56
C LEU A 247 2.31 -2.53 25.86
N GLY A 248 2.60 -3.36 24.86
CA GLY A 248 2.80 -4.81 25.03
C GLY A 248 3.98 -5.17 25.94
N LEU A 249 5.04 -4.37 25.89
CA LEU A 249 6.19 -4.42 26.80
C LEU A 249 5.94 -3.76 28.16
N GLN A 250 4.69 -3.40 28.47
CA GLN A 250 4.27 -2.76 29.73
C GLN A 250 4.92 -1.39 30.01
N LYS A 251 5.48 -0.72 29.00
CA LYS A 251 6.05 0.64 29.08
C LYS A 251 5.00 1.71 28.84
N THR A 252 3.95 1.71 29.68
CA THR A 252 2.70 2.47 29.48
C THR A 252 2.90 3.97 29.21
N GLU A 253 3.76 4.65 29.97
CA GLU A 253 3.97 6.09 29.79
C GLU A 253 4.65 6.43 28.46
N GLU A 254 5.63 5.62 28.04
CA GLU A 254 6.30 5.77 26.75
C GLU A 254 5.32 5.51 25.61
N ALA A 255 4.51 4.46 25.74
CA ALA A 255 3.47 4.12 24.79
C ALA A 255 2.47 5.26 24.56
N GLN A 256 1.99 5.91 25.64
CA GLN A 256 1.10 7.07 25.55
C GLN A 256 1.75 8.27 24.85
N ARG A 257 3.02 8.54 25.13
CA ARG A 257 3.77 9.62 24.45
C ARG A 257 3.91 9.35 22.96
N ARG A 258 4.24 8.11 22.57
CA ARG A 258 4.33 7.70 21.17
C ARG A 258 2.97 7.77 20.48
N TYR A 259 1.89 7.31 21.11
CA TYR A 259 0.53 7.43 20.59
C TYR A 259 0.16 8.89 20.29
N ALA A 260 0.38 9.80 21.25
CA ALA A 260 0.13 11.23 21.04
C ALA A 260 0.97 11.82 19.89
N SER A 261 2.23 11.39 19.77
CA SER A 261 3.11 11.79 18.67
C SER A 261 2.61 11.28 17.31
N ALA A 262 2.18 10.02 17.22
CA ALA A 262 1.62 9.43 16.00
C ALA A 262 0.35 10.16 15.54
N VAL A 263 -0.57 10.46 16.46
CA VAL A 263 -1.80 11.24 16.17
C VAL A 263 -1.45 12.66 15.71
N SER A 264 -0.46 13.31 16.34
CA SER A 264 0.00 14.63 15.93
C SER A 264 0.65 14.61 14.53
N GLN A 265 1.45 13.59 14.24
CA GLN A 265 2.07 13.39 12.93
C GLN A 265 1.00 13.20 11.85
N GLU A 266 0.02 12.32 12.08
CA GLU A 266 -1.06 12.04 11.12
C GLU A 266 -1.86 13.31 10.76
N LYS A 267 -2.22 14.12 11.76
CA LYS A 267 -2.95 15.39 11.55
C LYS A 267 -2.18 16.44 10.75
N ARG A 268 -0.85 16.33 10.64
CA ARG A 268 -0.02 17.24 9.85
C ARG A 268 0.08 16.82 8.38
N THR A 269 -0.53 15.69 8.01
CA THR A 269 -0.47 15.18 6.65
C THR A 269 -1.76 15.51 5.93
N ASP A 270 -1.67 16.07 4.72
CA ASP A 270 -2.86 16.34 3.88
C ASP A 270 -3.39 15.07 3.19
N GLY A 271 -2.68 13.95 3.33
CA GLY A 271 -3.03 12.67 2.72
C GLY A 271 -3.78 11.74 3.67
N LEU A 272 -4.43 10.74 3.09
CA LEU A 272 -5.15 9.71 3.86
C LEU A 272 -4.16 8.84 4.66
N PRO A 273 -4.47 8.49 5.92
CA PRO A 273 -3.66 7.55 6.68
C PRO A 273 -3.55 6.20 5.97
N SER A 274 -2.42 5.55 6.15
CA SER A 274 -2.21 4.19 5.67
C SER A 274 -3.10 3.21 6.44
N GLU A 275 -3.32 2.05 5.85
CA GLU A 275 -4.02 0.98 6.54
C GLU A 275 -3.25 0.48 7.76
N GLY A 276 -1.92 0.36 7.67
CA GLY A 276 -1.08 -0.04 8.79
C GLY A 276 -1.19 0.91 9.99
N TYR A 277 -1.40 2.21 9.76
CA TYR A 277 -1.69 3.16 10.84
C TYR A 277 -2.98 2.82 11.58
N PHE A 278 -4.08 2.54 10.84
CA PHE A 278 -5.35 2.17 11.45
C PHE A 278 -5.26 0.85 12.20
N GLN A 279 -4.58 -0.16 11.62
CA GLN A 279 -4.36 -1.45 12.26
C GLN A 279 -3.60 -1.30 13.58
N ALA A 280 -2.49 -0.55 13.59
CA ALA A 280 -1.71 -0.30 14.80
C ALA A 280 -2.51 0.47 15.86
N ALA A 281 -3.32 1.44 15.45
CA ALA A 281 -4.15 2.22 16.37
C ALA A 281 -5.30 1.41 16.99
N ILE A 282 -5.94 0.53 16.20
CA ILE A 282 -6.93 -0.44 16.70
C ILE A 282 -6.28 -1.35 17.73
N ALA A 283 -5.14 -1.96 17.38
CA ALA A 283 -4.40 -2.88 18.24
C ALA A 283 -3.96 -2.22 19.55
N TYR A 284 -3.49 -0.96 19.50
CA TYR A 284 -3.16 -0.18 20.68
C TYR A 284 -4.34 -0.02 21.64
N HIS A 285 -5.53 0.32 21.11
CA HIS A 285 -6.72 0.53 21.95
C HIS A 285 -7.32 -0.76 22.49
N GLU A 286 -7.24 -1.87 21.75
CA GLU A 286 -7.62 -3.18 22.29
C GLU A 286 -6.71 -3.58 23.45
N LEU A 287 -5.40 -3.44 23.27
CA LEU A 287 -4.42 -3.78 24.29
C LEU A 287 -4.50 -2.86 25.52
N SER A 288 -4.94 -1.61 25.35
CA SER A 288 -5.16 -0.68 26.47
C SER A 288 -6.47 -0.92 27.23
N GLY A 289 -7.31 -1.86 26.78
CA GLY A 289 -8.63 -2.11 27.36
C GLY A 289 -9.65 -1.03 27.03
N GLU A 290 -9.50 -0.37 25.88
CA GLU A 290 -10.37 0.72 25.40
C GLU A 290 -11.11 0.33 24.10
N PRO A 291 -11.95 -0.72 24.11
CA PRO A 291 -12.52 -1.28 22.88
C PRO A 291 -13.45 -0.31 22.14
N ASP A 292 -14.13 0.61 22.84
CA ASP A 292 -14.95 1.65 22.20
C ASP A 292 -14.10 2.60 21.32
N LYS A 293 -12.84 2.86 21.73
CA LYS A 293 -11.91 3.65 20.91
C LYS A 293 -11.40 2.87 19.72
N ALA A 294 -11.14 1.57 19.87
CA ALA A 294 -10.80 0.69 18.76
C ALA A 294 -11.91 0.67 17.69
N ILE A 295 -13.18 0.55 18.12
CA ILE A 295 -14.36 0.65 17.23
C ILE A 295 -14.39 2.00 16.52
N ALA A 296 -14.18 3.11 17.25
CA ALA A 296 -14.17 4.45 16.65
C ALA A 296 -13.06 4.63 15.60
N VAL A 297 -11.87 4.04 15.82
CA VAL A 297 -10.78 4.04 14.83
C VAL A 297 -11.18 3.24 13.58
N ALA A 298 -11.77 2.05 13.76
CA ALA A 298 -12.25 1.24 12.65
C ALA A 298 -13.39 1.94 11.87
N GLU A 299 -14.29 2.65 12.55
CA GLU A 299 -15.32 3.47 11.90
C GLU A 299 -14.72 4.63 11.10
N ARG A 300 -13.70 5.30 11.65
CA ARG A 300 -12.95 6.33 10.92
C ARG A 300 -12.29 5.76 9.66
N GLN A 301 -11.66 4.59 9.75
CA GLN A 301 -11.09 3.90 8.59
C GLN A 301 -12.16 3.61 7.54
N GLY A 302 -13.31 3.05 7.95
CA GLY A 302 -14.43 2.77 7.04
C GLY A 302 -14.94 4.02 6.32
N ALA A 303 -15.03 5.15 7.02
CA ALA A 303 -15.42 6.43 6.41
C ALA A 303 -14.39 6.95 5.39
N VAL A 304 -13.09 6.72 5.63
CA VAL A 304 -12.03 7.07 4.68
C VAL A 304 -12.07 6.20 3.41
N LEU A 305 -12.39 4.91 3.57
CA LEU A 305 -12.42 3.95 2.47
C LEU A 305 -13.69 4.02 1.64
N ALA A 306 -14.81 4.44 2.23
CA ALA A 306 -16.13 4.37 1.60
C ALA A 306 -16.16 5.03 0.20
N GLY A 307 -16.49 4.21 -0.81
CA GLY A 307 -16.66 4.68 -2.19
C GLY A 307 -15.35 4.95 -2.94
N LYS A 308 -14.20 4.52 -2.39
CA LYS A 308 -12.90 4.59 -3.07
C LYS A 308 -12.65 3.38 -3.98
N GLY A 309 -13.45 2.32 -3.84
CA GLY A 309 -13.30 1.12 -4.66
C GLY A 309 -12.11 0.25 -4.26
N GLU A 310 -11.51 0.51 -3.09
CA GLU A 310 -10.60 -0.40 -2.38
C GLU A 310 -11.42 -1.50 -1.69
N ASN A 311 -12.18 -2.24 -2.49
CA ASN A 311 -13.21 -3.18 -2.02
C ASN A 311 -12.67 -4.17 -0.97
N TRP A 312 -11.40 -4.60 -1.12
CA TRP A 312 -10.77 -5.52 -0.17
C TRP A 312 -10.59 -4.88 1.21
N ALA A 313 -10.02 -3.67 1.26
CA ALA A 313 -9.83 -2.94 2.51
C ALA A 313 -11.18 -2.54 3.15
N GLU A 314 -12.17 -2.16 2.34
CA GLU A 314 -13.53 -1.86 2.82
C GLU A 314 -14.14 -3.08 3.52
N ALA A 315 -14.08 -4.26 2.88
CA ALA A 315 -14.61 -5.49 3.46
C ALA A 315 -13.85 -5.93 4.72
N ARG A 316 -12.51 -5.85 4.70
CA ARG A 316 -11.66 -6.13 5.88
C ARG A 316 -12.02 -5.23 7.05
N CYS A 317 -12.15 -3.92 6.81
CA CYS A 317 -12.58 -2.97 7.83
C CYS A 317 -14.00 -3.28 8.37
N ALA A 318 -14.93 -3.70 7.52
CA ALA A 318 -16.26 -4.09 7.95
C ALA A 318 -16.27 -5.34 8.85
N TRP A 319 -15.49 -6.37 8.51
CA TRP A 319 -15.34 -7.56 9.34
C TRP A 319 -14.60 -7.28 10.65
N GLU A 320 -13.61 -6.39 10.62
CA GLU A 320 -12.91 -5.94 11.82
C GLU A 320 -13.85 -5.21 12.79
N ARG A 321 -14.73 -4.34 12.29
CA ARG A 321 -15.78 -3.73 13.11
C ARG A 321 -16.73 -4.77 13.72
N CYS A 322 -17.08 -5.82 12.97
CA CYS A 322 -17.90 -6.91 13.49
C CYS A 322 -17.19 -7.63 14.64
N ARG A 323 -15.90 -7.97 14.48
CA ARG A 323 -15.06 -8.58 15.52
C ARG A 323 -15.03 -7.74 16.79
N LEU A 324 -14.71 -6.45 16.66
CA LEU A 324 -14.60 -5.53 17.79
C LEU A 324 -15.93 -5.38 18.54
N ARG A 325 -17.05 -5.32 17.81
CA ARG A 325 -18.39 -5.22 18.42
C ARG A 325 -18.86 -6.54 19.03
N ASP A 326 -18.48 -7.68 18.47
CA ASP A 326 -18.76 -8.99 19.08
C ASP A 326 -18.07 -9.10 20.44
N ALA A 327 -16.79 -8.70 20.50
CA ALA A 327 -16.00 -8.70 21.72
C ALA A 327 -16.59 -7.82 22.85
N THR A 328 -17.36 -6.79 22.51
CA THR A 328 -18.04 -5.90 23.49
C THR A 328 -19.52 -6.21 23.68
N GLY A 329 -20.07 -7.24 23.02
CA GLY A 329 -21.51 -7.55 23.06
C GLY A 329 -22.39 -6.50 22.37
N GLN A 330 -21.81 -5.68 21.49
CA GLN A 330 -22.47 -4.63 20.73
C GLN A 330 -22.75 -5.04 19.26
N LEU A 331 -22.42 -6.27 18.86
CA LEU A 331 -22.64 -6.74 17.48
C LEU A 331 -24.13 -6.79 17.15
N ARG A 332 -24.50 -6.18 16.02
CA ARG A 332 -25.88 -6.18 15.51
C ARG A 332 -25.94 -6.94 14.20
N GLU A 333 -27.12 -7.50 13.89
CA GLU A 333 -27.38 -8.19 12.62
C GLU A 333 -27.04 -7.31 11.41
N ALA A 334 -27.42 -6.02 11.44
CA ALA A 334 -27.13 -5.07 10.38
C ALA A 334 -25.61 -4.89 10.10
N ASP A 335 -24.75 -5.12 11.10
CA ASP A 335 -23.30 -5.01 10.93
C ASP A 335 -22.77 -6.19 10.10
N ILE A 336 -23.28 -7.40 10.38
CA ILE A 336 -22.98 -8.63 9.63
C ILE A 336 -23.53 -8.51 8.20
N GLU A 337 -24.77 -8.05 8.04
CA GLU A 337 -25.38 -7.84 6.72
C GLU A 337 -24.55 -6.91 5.85
N GLN A 338 -24.07 -5.79 6.41
CA GLN A 338 -23.20 -4.85 5.71
C GLN A 338 -21.87 -5.50 5.29
N ALA A 339 -21.20 -6.22 6.20
CA ALA A 339 -19.93 -6.90 5.90
C ALA A 339 -20.12 -7.99 4.82
N MET A 340 -21.23 -8.73 4.88
CA MET A 340 -21.61 -9.73 3.88
C MET A 340 -21.93 -9.09 2.52
N GLU A 341 -22.62 -7.96 2.47
CA GLU A 341 -22.90 -7.23 1.23
C GLU A 341 -21.60 -6.84 0.52
N MET A 342 -20.61 -6.33 1.26
CA MET A 342 -19.29 -6.02 0.70
C MET A 342 -18.59 -7.28 0.18
N THR A 343 -18.64 -8.38 0.95
CA THR A 343 -17.99 -9.64 0.61
C THR A 343 -18.59 -10.31 -0.63
N ARG A 344 -19.90 -10.15 -0.87
CA ARG A 344 -20.60 -10.68 -2.06
C ARG A 344 -20.12 -10.07 -3.38
N LYS A 345 -19.41 -8.94 -3.35
CA LYS A 345 -18.89 -8.26 -4.55
C LYS A 345 -17.63 -8.93 -5.11
N PHE A 346 -16.96 -9.79 -4.35
CA PHE A 346 -15.75 -10.49 -4.79
C PHE A 346 -16.08 -11.62 -5.78
N LYS A 347 -15.14 -11.96 -6.67
CA LYS A 347 -15.27 -13.06 -7.64
C LYS A 347 -15.47 -14.42 -6.94
N ASN A 348 -14.92 -14.59 -5.73
CA ASN A 348 -15.08 -15.78 -4.90
C ASN A 348 -15.48 -15.40 -3.47
N PRO A 349 -16.77 -15.08 -3.22
CA PRO A 349 -17.22 -14.58 -1.93
C PRO A 349 -16.95 -15.55 -0.78
N SER A 350 -17.12 -16.86 -0.97
CA SER A 350 -16.92 -17.85 0.09
C SER A 350 -15.46 -17.94 0.53
N ARG A 351 -14.52 -17.88 -0.41
CA ARG A 351 -13.09 -17.89 -0.08
C ARG A 351 -12.65 -16.54 0.51
N ALA A 352 -13.15 -15.43 -0.03
CA ALA A 352 -12.91 -14.11 0.53
C ALA A 352 -13.40 -14.03 1.97
N LEU A 353 -14.61 -14.51 2.25
CA LEU A 353 -15.18 -14.61 3.59
C LEU A 353 -14.24 -15.39 4.52
N ALA A 354 -13.83 -16.60 4.13
CA ALA A 354 -12.96 -17.45 4.94
C ALA A 354 -11.63 -16.77 5.31
N VAL A 355 -11.08 -15.95 4.41
CA VAL A 355 -9.86 -15.16 4.67
C VAL A 355 -10.16 -13.98 5.58
N LEU A 356 -11.19 -13.18 5.27
CA LEU A 356 -11.54 -11.96 6.00
C LEU A 356 -12.01 -12.22 7.43
N THR A 357 -12.61 -13.38 7.70
CA THR A 357 -13.09 -13.74 9.04
C THR A 357 -12.08 -14.55 9.84
N LYS A 358 -10.88 -14.80 9.31
CA LYS A 358 -9.85 -15.57 10.00
C LYS A 358 -9.44 -14.84 11.29
N GLY A 359 -9.88 -15.38 12.43
CA GLY A 359 -9.65 -14.80 13.76
C GLY A 359 -10.73 -13.79 14.23
N ALA A 360 -11.73 -13.49 13.40
CA ALA A 360 -12.62 -12.35 13.63
C ALA A 360 -13.92 -12.69 14.38
N VAL A 361 -14.55 -13.83 14.12
CA VAL A 361 -15.85 -14.14 14.73
C VAL A 361 -16.00 -15.65 14.80
N SER A 362 -16.35 -16.18 15.98
CA SER A 362 -16.99 -17.50 16.05
C SER A 362 -18.39 -17.31 15.49
N VAL A 363 -18.53 -17.25 14.16
CA VAL A 363 -19.85 -17.24 13.51
C VAL A 363 -20.53 -18.49 13.99
N ARG A 364 -21.46 -18.34 14.95
CA ARG A 364 -22.34 -19.44 15.34
C ARG A 364 -23.06 -19.79 14.05
N GLU A 365 -22.78 -20.97 13.50
CA GLU A 365 -23.49 -21.50 12.35
C GLU A 365 -24.98 -21.46 12.72
N SER A 366 -25.69 -20.45 12.22
CA SER A 366 -27.13 -20.37 12.31
C SER A 366 -27.65 -21.36 11.30
N GLU A 367 -28.11 -22.51 11.79
CA GLU A 367 -28.81 -23.57 11.04
C GLU A 367 -29.94 -23.04 10.16
#